data_AF-A0A285TTX3-F1
#
_entry.id   AF-A0A285TTX3-F1
#
_cell.length_a   1.000
_cell.length_b   1.000
_cell.length_c   1.000
_cell.angle_alpha   90.00
_cell.angle_beta   90.00
_cell.angle_gamma   90.00
#
_symmetry.space_group_name_H-M   'P 1'
#
loop_
_entity.id
_entity.type
_entity.pdbx_description
1 polymer ?
#
loop_
_entity_poly.entity_id
_entity_poly.type
_entity_poly.pdbx_seq_one_letter_code
_entity_poly.pdbx_strand_id
1 'polypeptide(L)'
;MFIDAGFQEVIFPSLWEADTFLDKIGVEKERQMWTFKDRGDRNVCLIPEVTGIVQEMWRNEWSRGKGNPDRIFYVSRCYRYERPQRGRYREFTQFGIEMLGDANKTRQDEARDLLQLCLTDCGVDFTLNDNVKRGIGYYVQGGFEAEALNLGSQKQIAGGGTYPEGCGWAIGIDRLLLAKYG
;
A
#
# COMPACT_ATOMS: atom_id res chain seq x y z
N MET A 1 9.16 -4.27 16.74
CA MET A 1 7.75 -3.82 16.71
C MET A 1 6.85 -4.76 15.90
N PHE A 2 6.91 -4.79 14.56
CA PHE A 2 5.97 -5.59 13.76
C PHE A 2 6.08 -7.11 14.00
N ILE A 3 7.31 -7.62 14.08
CA ILE A 3 7.59 -9.02 14.43
C ILE A 3 7.03 -9.35 15.83
N ASP A 4 7.25 -8.47 16.80
CA ASP A 4 6.74 -8.64 18.17
C ASP A 4 5.20 -8.56 18.23
N ALA A 5 4.58 -7.82 17.30
CA ALA A 5 3.14 -7.75 17.09
C ALA A 5 2.58 -8.91 16.23
N GLY A 6 3.39 -9.93 15.94
CA GLY A 6 2.98 -11.15 15.25
C GLY A 6 2.87 -11.03 13.72
N PHE A 7 3.37 -9.95 13.13
CA PHE A 7 3.42 -9.81 11.67
C PHE A 7 4.56 -10.63 11.07
N GLN A 8 4.29 -11.25 9.92
CA GLN A 8 5.27 -11.98 9.12
C GLN A 8 5.74 -11.12 7.95
N GLU A 9 7.04 -11.12 7.67
CA GLU A 9 7.55 -10.46 6.46
C GLU A 9 7.17 -11.26 5.22
N VAL A 10 6.66 -10.59 4.20
CA VAL A 10 6.42 -11.19 2.89
C VAL A 10 7.14 -10.38 1.81
N ILE A 11 7.84 -11.10 0.94
CA ILE A 11 8.53 -10.52 -0.21
C ILE A 11 7.65 -10.72 -1.44
N PHE A 12 7.28 -9.62 -2.09
CA PHE A 12 6.46 -9.64 -3.30
C PHE A 12 7.30 -9.49 -4.56
N PRO A 13 6.91 -10.15 -5.68
CA PRO A 13 7.59 -9.97 -6.96
C PRO A 13 7.31 -8.58 -7.51
N SER A 14 8.28 -7.99 -8.22
CA SER A 14 8.09 -6.69 -8.88
C SER A 14 7.23 -6.74 -10.15
N LEU A 15 6.92 -7.94 -10.64
CA LEU A 15 6.10 -8.19 -11.83
C LEU A 15 4.90 -9.05 -11.46
N TRP A 16 3.75 -8.72 -12.01
CA TRP A 16 2.50 -9.44 -11.80
C TRP A 16 1.58 -9.34 -13.01
N GLU A 17 0.49 -10.11 -13.02
CA GLU A 17 -0.56 -10.00 -14.03
C GLU A 17 -1.19 -8.59 -13.97
N ALA A 18 -1.33 -7.94 -15.12
CA ALA A 18 -1.81 -6.56 -15.15
C ALA A 18 -3.28 -6.46 -14.69
N ASP A 19 -4.09 -7.47 -15.05
CA ASP A 19 -5.52 -7.51 -14.82
C ASP A 19 -5.86 -7.46 -13.31
N THR A 20 -4.97 -7.94 -12.44
CA THR A 20 -5.04 -7.80 -10.98
C THR A 20 -5.28 -6.38 -10.51
N PHE A 21 -4.73 -5.40 -11.22
CA PHE A 21 -4.80 -3.99 -10.86
C PHE A 21 -5.77 -3.21 -11.74
N LEU A 22 -5.89 -3.57 -13.03
CA LEU A 22 -6.76 -2.86 -13.98
C LEU A 22 -8.21 -2.78 -13.48
N ASP A 23 -8.74 -3.88 -12.93
CA ASP A 23 -10.11 -3.91 -12.38
C ASP A 23 -10.28 -3.03 -11.13
N LYS A 24 -9.18 -2.68 -10.47
CA LYS A 24 -9.15 -1.96 -9.18
C LYS A 24 -8.88 -0.48 -9.33
N ILE A 25 -8.29 -0.07 -10.45
CA ILE A 25 -7.91 1.31 -10.74
C ILE A 25 -8.81 1.86 -11.84
N GLY A 26 -9.25 3.11 -11.73
CA GLY A 26 -10.03 3.72 -12.82
C GLY A 26 -9.20 3.91 -14.09
N VAL A 27 -9.88 4.04 -15.24
CA VAL A 27 -9.29 4.20 -16.59
C VAL A 27 -8.17 5.26 -16.66
N GLU A 28 -8.30 6.35 -15.90
CA GLU A 28 -7.27 7.41 -15.85
C GLU A 28 -5.94 6.93 -15.24
N LYS A 29 -6.01 5.99 -14.30
CA LYS A 29 -4.87 5.41 -13.59
C LYS A 29 -4.26 4.22 -14.31
N GLU A 30 -4.97 3.57 -15.22
CA GLU A 30 -4.39 2.56 -16.12
C GLU A 30 -3.19 3.12 -16.89
N ARG A 31 -3.28 4.40 -17.31
CA ARG A 31 -2.18 5.11 -17.99
C ARG A 31 -0.94 5.33 -17.11
N GLN A 32 -1.09 5.15 -15.79
CA GLN A 32 0.01 5.25 -14.83
C GLN A 32 0.65 3.88 -14.54
N MET A 33 0.18 2.79 -15.14
CA MET A 33 0.82 1.50 -15.02
C MET A 33 1.87 1.28 -16.11
N TRP A 34 2.93 0.56 -15.77
CA TRP A 34 3.89 0.03 -16.74
C TRP A 34 3.42 -1.36 -17.18
N THR A 35 2.56 -1.42 -18.19
CA THR A 35 2.05 -2.68 -18.76
C THR A 35 2.80 -3.05 -20.04
N PHE A 36 3.01 -4.35 -20.25
CA PHE A 36 3.67 -4.88 -21.44
C PHE A 36 3.35 -6.37 -21.65
N LYS A 37 3.65 -6.87 -22.85
CA LYS A 37 3.54 -8.30 -23.17
C LYS A 37 4.83 -9.02 -22.80
N ASP A 38 4.71 -10.14 -22.10
CA ASP A 38 5.84 -11.05 -21.89
C ASP A 38 6.11 -11.93 -23.13
N ARG A 39 7.09 -12.84 -23.05
CA ARG A 39 7.43 -13.73 -24.17
C ARG A 39 6.32 -14.72 -24.54
N GLY A 40 5.36 -14.95 -23.66
CA GLY A 40 4.19 -15.80 -23.88
C GLY A 40 2.95 -14.99 -24.28
N ASP A 41 3.10 -13.71 -24.63
CA ASP A 41 2.01 -12.78 -24.98
C ASP A 41 0.98 -12.55 -23.85
N ARG A 42 1.38 -12.77 -22.59
CA ARG A 42 0.55 -12.45 -21.41
C ARG A 42 0.68 -10.97 -21.07
N ASN A 43 -0.41 -10.38 -20.59
CA ASN A 43 -0.43 -8.99 -20.14
C ASN A 43 0.12 -8.89 -18.71
N VAL A 44 1.32 -8.35 -18.57
CA VAL A 44 2.00 -8.21 -17.28
C VAL A 44 2.28 -6.74 -16.99
N CYS A 45 2.53 -6.43 -15.72
CA CYS A 45 2.89 -5.09 -15.30
C CYS A 45 4.00 -5.08 -14.25
N LEU A 46 4.74 -3.97 -14.17
CA LEU A 46 5.44 -3.63 -12.94
C LEU A 46 4.42 -3.17 -11.91
N ILE A 47 4.52 -3.69 -10.68
CA ILE A 47 3.48 -3.52 -9.67
C ILE A 47 3.34 -2.05 -9.25
N PRO A 48 2.12 -1.46 -9.27
CA PRO A 48 1.91 -0.07 -8.85
C PRO A 48 1.71 0.10 -7.34
N GLU A 49 1.42 -1.00 -6.65
CA GLU A 49 1.21 -1.16 -5.20
C GLU A 49 1.15 -2.66 -4.84
N VAL A 50 1.15 -3.00 -3.55
CA VAL A 50 1.23 -4.39 -3.06
C VAL A 50 -0.12 -4.97 -2.64
N THR A 51 -1.04 -4.17 -2.10
CA THR A 51 -2.35 -4.62 -1.59
C THR A 51 -3.14 -5.35 -2.66
N GLY A 52 -3.03 -4.96 -3.94
CA GLY A 52 -3.64 -5.65 -5.07
C GLY A 52 -3.25 -7.12 -5.18
N ILE A 53 -1.97 -7.44 -4.99
CA ILE A 53 -1.45 -8.82 -4.98
C ILE A 53 -1.96 -9.55 -3.75
N VAL A 54 -1.90 -8.91 -2.58
CA VAL A 54 -2.33 -9.51 -1.30
C VAL A 54 -3.79 -9.94 -1.35
N GLN A 55 -4.68 -9.09 -1.88
CA GLN A 55 -6.09 -9.43 -2.06
C GLN A 55 -6.28 -10.65 -2.97
N GLU A 56 -5.50 -10.74 -4.05
CA GLU A 56 -5.58 -11.86 -4.98
C GLU A 56 -5.08 -13.16 -4.34
N MET A 57 -3.91 -13.13 -3.69
CA MET A 57 -3.37 -14.26 -2.95
C MET A 57 -4.32 -14.73 -1.85
N TRP A 58 -4.96 -13.79 -1.15
CA TRP A 58 -5.97 -14.12 -0.14
C TRP A 58 -7.16 -14.89 -0.73
N ARG A 59 -7.75 -14.38 -1.82
CA ARG A 59 -8.92 -14.98 -2.45
C ARG A 59 -8.63 -16.36 -3.05
N ASN A 60 -7.44 -16.54 -3.62
CA ASN A 60 -7.12 -17.74 -4.38
C ASN A 60 -6.48 -18.85 -3.52
N GLU A 61 -5.67 -18.47 -2.53
CA GLU A 61 -4.81 -19.39 -1.81
C GLU A 61 -4.92 -19.24 -0.28
N TRP A 62 -4.65 -18.05 0.26
CA TRP A 62 -4.41 -17.91 1.70
C TRP A 62 -5.65 -18.11 2.56
N SER A 63 -6.84 -17.74 2.07
CA SER A 63 -8.09 -17.94 2.80
C SER A 63 -8.48 -19.41 3.00
N ARG A 64 -7.88 -20.34 2.23
CA ARG A 64 -8.25 -21.78 2.23
C ARG A 64 -7.31 -22.66 3.04
N GLY A 65 -6.09 -22.21 3.30
CA GLY A 65 -5.07 -23.00 3.98
C GLY A 65 -5.04 -22.78 5.50
N LYS A 66 -4.71 -23.84 6.26
CA LYS A 66 -4.37 -23.71 7.68
C LYS A 66 -2.96 -23.14 7.81
N GLY A 67 -2.80 -22.09 8.61
CA GLY A 67 -1.50 -21.50 8.94
C GLY A 67 -0.99 -20.42 7.98
N ASN A 68 -1.83 -19.90 7.08
CA ASN A 68 -1.47 -18.74 6.28
C ASN A 68 -1.44 -17.46 7.13
N PRO A 69 -0.58 -16.50 6.81
CA PRO A 69 -0.44 -15.29 7.60
C PRO A 69 -1.70 -14.41 7.45
N ASP A 70 -2.27 -14.02 8.58
CA ASP A 70 -3.35 -13.03 8.65
C ASP A 70 -2.83 -11.63 9.01
N ARG A 71 -1.52 -11.50 9.27
CA ARG A 71 -0.78 -10.28 9.59
C ARG A 71 0.54 -10.29 8.86
N ILE A 72 0.69 -9.42 7.86
CA ILE A 72 1.90 -9.33 7.06
C ILE A 72 2.45 -7.91 7.02
N PHE A 73 3.77 -7.79 6.92
CA PHE A 73 4.43 -6.54 6.56
C PHE A 73 5.34 -6.76 5.35
N TYR A 74 5.61 -5.69 4.61
CA TYR A 74 6.45 -5.74 3.42
C TYR A 74 7.23 -4.44 3.23
N VAL A 75 8.41 -4.55 2.62
CA VAL A 75 9.11 -3.45 1.96
C VAL A 75 9.22 -3.82 0.49
N SER A 76 8.70 -3.01 -0.43
CA SER A 76 8.62 -3.36 -1.84
C SER A 76 8.82 -2.15 -2.75
N ARG A 77 9.48 -2.38 -3.88
CA ARG A 77 9.60 -1.39 -4.96
C ARG A 77 8.33 -1.43 -5.81
N CYS A 78 7.74 -0.27 -6.02
CA CYS A 78 6.52 -0.07 -6.79
C CYS A 78 6.77 0.95 -7.89
N TYR A 79 5.95 0.90 -8.95
CA TYR A 79 6.23 1.60 -10.19
C TYR A 79 4.98 2.31 -10.72
N ARG A 80 5.10 3.61 -11.01
CA ARG A 80 4.03 4.41 -11.59
C ARG A 80 4.57 5.29 -12.72
N TYR A 81 3.92 5.24 -13.88
CA TYR A 81 4.19 6.09 -15.01
C TYR A 81 3.62 7.49 -14.76
N GLU A 82 4.33 8.27 -13.95
CA GLU A 82 4.02 9.67 -13.67
C GLU A 82 5.19 10.60 -14.02
N ARG A 83 4.91 11.90 -14.15
CA ARG A 83 5.94 12.93 -14.32
C ARG A 83 6.73 13.04 -13.01
N PRO A 84 8.05 12.83 -13.01
CA PRO A 84 8.85 12.96 -11.80
C PRO A 84 8.74 14.37 -11.19
N GLN A 85 8.59 14.41 -9.87
CA GLN A 85 8.59 15.61 -9.03
C GLN A 85 9.32 15.28 -7.72
N ARG A 86 9.61 16.27 -6.88
CA ARG A 86 10.19 16.01 -5.54
C ARG A 86 9.27 15.05 -4.76
N GLY A 87 9.78 13.89 -4.36
CA GLY A 87 8.98 12.87 -3.65
C GLY A 87 7.98 12.09 -4.52
N ARG A 88 8.08 12.22 -5.85
CA ARG A 88 7.34 11.42 -6.84
C ARG A 88 8.29 10.90 -7.90
N TYR A 89 8.55 9.61 -7.85
CA TYR A 89 9.46 8.92 -8.74
C TYR A 89 8.69 7.86 -9.51
N ARG A 90 9.22 7.46 -10.67
CA ARG A 90 8.62 6.37 -11.46
C ARG A 90 8.76 5.01 -10.80
N GLU A 91 9.78 4.88 -9.97
CA GLU A 91 10.05 3.76 -9.11
C GLU A 91 10.23 4.32 -7.70
N PHE A 92 9.48 3.80 -6.74
CA PHE A 92 9.44 4.27 -5.36
C PHE A 92 9.31 3.07 -4.41
N THR A 93 9.62 3.27 -3.14
CA THR A 93 9.58 2.20 -2.14
C THR A 93 8.38 2.37 -1.22
N GLN A 94 7.59 1.31 -1.08
CA GLN A 94 6.54 1.21 -0.08
C GLN A 94 7.00 0.33 1.07
N PHE A 95 6.73 0.77 2.30
CA PHE A 95 6.68 -0.08 3.47
C PHE A 95 5.21 -0.15 3.92
N GLY A 96 4.65 -1.33 4.11
CA GLY A 96 3.25 -1.47 4.47
C GLY A 96 2.95 -2.68 5.32
N ILE A 97 1.75 -2.67 5.89
CA ILE A 97 1.18 -3.81 6.60
C ILE A 97 -0.20 -4.15 6.03
N GLU A 98 -0.57 -5.42 6.12
CA GLU A 98 -1.92 -5.89 5.81
C GLU A 98 -2.39 -6.85 6.91
N MET A 99 -3.63 -6.67 7.35
CA MET A 99 -4.32 -7.52 8.31
C MET A 99 -5.53 -8.15 7.60
N LEU A 100 -5.53 -9.47 7.45
CA LEU A 100 -6.38 -10.21 6.51
C LEU A 100 -7.39 -11.12 7.21
N GLY A 101 -8.53 -11.37 6.57
CA GLY A 101 -9.57 -12.32 7.00
C GLY A 101 -10.73 -11.73 7.80
N ASP A 102 -10.53 -10.56 8.40
CA ASP A 102 -11.59 -9.72 8.94
C ASP A 102 -11.06 -8.28 8.99
N ALA A 103 -11.91 -7.33 8.65
CA ALA A 103 -11.63 -5.90 8.71
C ALA A 103 -12.48 -5.19 9.78
N ASN A 104 -12.77 -5.87 10.89
CA ASN A 104 -13.47 -5.29 12.01
C ASN A 104 -12.79 -4.02 12.56
N LYS A 105 -13.57 -3.21 13.29
CA LYS A 105 -13.10 -1.95 13.85
C LYS A 105 -11.83 -2.09 14.70
N THR A 106 -11.69 -3.16 15.47
CA THR A 106 -10.50 -3.39 16.30
C THR A 106 -9.23 -3.51 15.46
N ARG A 107 -9.26 -4.25 14.35
CA ARG A 107 -8.12 -4.38 13.44
C ARG A 107 -7.82 -3.09 12.69
N GLN A 108 -8.85 -2.33 12.33
CA GLN A 108 -8.68 -1.01 11.71
C GLN A 108 -7.99 -0.03 12.67
N ASP A 109 -8.45 0.03 13.92
CA ASP A 109 -7.87 0.87 14.97
C ASP A 109 -6.43 0.43 15.26
N GLU A 110 -6.17 -0.88 15.37
CA GLU A 110 -4.82 -1.45 15.55
C GLU A 110 -3.86 -1.06 14.42
N ALA A 111 -4.29 -1.24 13.15
CA ALA A 111 -3.48 -0.85 12.00
C ALA A 111 -3.15 0.65 12.06
N ARG A 112 -4.13 1.48 12.40
CA ARG A 112 -3.94 2.94 12.51
C ARG A 112 -2.96 3.31 13.63
N ASP A 113 -3.06 2.67 14.79
CA ASP A 113 -2.16 2.92 15.92
C ASP A 113 -0.72 2.51 15.58
N LEU A 114 -0.55 1.38 14.89
CA LEU A 114 0.76 0.94 14.38
C LEU A 114 1.37 1.93 13.37
N LEU A 115 0.55 2.56 12.51
CA LEU A 115 1.05 3.62 11.63
C LEU A 115 1.57 4.82 12.44
N GLN A 116 0.77 5.30 13.39
CA GLN A 116 1.12 6.47 14.21
C GLN A 116 2.40 6.22 15.01
N LEU A 117 2.51 5.05 15.64
CA LEU A 117 3.70 4.65 16.36
C LEU A 117 4.92 4.59 15.42
N CYS A 118 4.78 3.96 14.25
CA CYS A 118 5.86 3.89 13.26
C CYS A 118 6.36 5.27 12.81
N LEU A 119 5.44 6.19 12.51
CA LEU A 119 5.79 7.55 12.06
C LEU A 119 6.42 8.37 13.20
N THR A 120 5.92 8.21 14.42
CA THR A 120 6.45 8.86 15.62
C THR A 120 7.87 8.38 15.94
N ASP A 121 8.11 7.06 15.91
CA ASP A 121 9.44 6.46 16.08
C ASP A 121 10.42 6.88 14.98
N CYS A 122 9.89 7.11 13.78
CA CYS A 122 10.67 7.69 12.69
C CYS A 122 11.01 9.17 12.92
N GLY A 123 10.40 9.86 13.89
CA GLY A 123 10.67 11.26 14.21
C GLY A 123 10.20 12.23 13.12
N VAL A 124 9.02 11.96 12.53
CA VAL A 124 8.42 12.82 11.50
C VAL A 124 7.19 13.50 12.09
N ASP A 125 7.05 14.80 11.86
CA ASP A 125 5.81 15.53 12.18
C ASP A 125 4.74 15.21 11.13
N PHE A 126 3.56 14.76 11.58
CA PHE A 126 2.47 14.40 10.68
C PHE A 126 1.10 14.74 11.28
N THR A 127 0.11 14.85 10.39
CA THR A 127 -1.32 14.92 10.75
C THR A 127 -2.08 13.81 10.06
N LEU A 128 -3.09 13.24 10.73
CA LEU A 128 -3.99 12.27 10.11
C LEU A 128 -5.22 12.96 9.51
N ASN A 129 -5.60 12.51 8.32
CA ASN A 129 -6.77 12.98 7.59
C ASN A 129 -7.68 11.80 7.24
N ASP A 130 -8.85 11.74 7.85
CA ASP A 130 -9.86 10.67 7.69
C ASP A 130 -10.91 10.97 6.63
N ASN A 131 -10.94 12.21 6.12
CA ASN A 131 -11.96 12.66 5.19
C ASN A 131 -11.48 12.50 3.74
N VAL A 132 -10.85 11.36 3.44
CA VAL A 132 -10.24 11.09 2.14
C VAL A 132 -10.99 10.00 1.38
N LYS A 133 -11.43 10.32 0.17
CA LYS A 133 -11.73 9.30 -0.84
C LYS A 133 -10.39 8.81 -1.38
N ARG A 134 -10.06 7.56 -1.09
CA ARG A 134 -8.83 6.94 -1.59
C ARG A 134 -8.88 6.90 -3.12
N GLY A 135 -7.71 7.07 -3.74
CA GLY A 135 -7.60 7.06 -5.19
C GLY A 135 -7.77 5.67 -5.84
N ILE A 136 -8.02 4.60 -5.07
CA ILE A 136 -8.15 3.24 -5.59
C ILE A 136 -9.55 2.72 -5.23
N GLY A 137 -10.20 2.02 -6.16
CA GLY A 137 -11.64 1.75 -6.11
C GLY A 137 -12.07 0.66 -5.13
N TYR A 138 -11.14 -0.12 -4.56
CA TYR A 138 -11.46 -1.27 -3.71
C TYR A 138 -11.78 -0.93 -2.24
N TYR A 139 -11.63 0.34 -1.81
CA TYR A 139 -11.90 0.70 -0.42
C TYR A 139 -13.41 0.73 -0.13
N VAL A 140 -13.85 -0.04 0.87
CA VAL A 140 -15.29 -0.27 1.17
C VAL A 140 -15.84 0.66 2.25
N GLN A 141 -14.98 1.15 3.12
CA GLN A 141 -15.26 2.16 4.14
C GLN A 141 -14.13 3.19 4.04
N GLY A 142 -14.41 4.47 4.25
CA GLY A 142 -13.47 5.58 4.02
C GLY A 142 -12.04 5.29 4.47
N GLY A 143 -11.05 5.81 3.74
CA GLY A 143 -9.65 5.61 4.09
C GLY A 143 -9.09 6.74 4.94
N PHE A 144 -7.80 6.66 5.22
CA PHE A 144 -7.07 7.73 5.90
C PHE A 144 -5.73 8.01 5.22
N GLU A 145 -5.19 9.19 5.49
CA GLU A 145 -3.87 9.64 5.03
C GLU A 145 -3.08 10.21 6.19
N ALA A 146 -1.77 9.92 6.22
CA ALA A 146 -0.83 10.67 7.04
C ALA A 146 -0.13 11.71 6.16
N GLU A 147 -0.15 12.96 6.61
CA GLU A 147 0.37 14.10 5.86
C GLU A 147 1.50 14.79 6.64
N ALA A 148 2.65 14.98 6.00
CA ALA A 148 3.75 15.83 6.47
C ALA A 148 3.68 17.19 5.75
N LEU A 149 3.26 18.24 6.46
CA LEU A 149 2.91 19.54 5.87
C LEU A 149 4.11 20.26 5.24
N ASN A 150 5.34 19.98 5.70
CA ASN A 150 6.58 20.53 5.14
C ASN A 150 6.83 20.12 3.67
N LEU A 151 6.18 19.08 3.16
CA LEU A 151 6.30 18.64 1.76
C LEU A 151 5.32 19.34 0.80
N GLY A 152 4.47 20.25 1.27
CA GLY A 152 3.55 21.02 0.44
C GLY A 152 2.59 20.13 -0.37
N SER A 153 2.60 20.23 -1.70
CA SER A 153 1.71 19.45 -2.58
C SER A 153 1.97 17.94 -2.56
N GLN A 154 3.07 17.49 -1.95
CA GLN A 154 3.46 16.08 -1.82
C GLN A 154 3.39 15.59 -0.37
N LYS A 155 2.62 16.28 0.48
CA LYS A 155 2.46 16.01 1.91
C LYS A 155 2.03 14.59 2.28
N GLN A 156 1.30 13.89 1.43
CA GLN A 156 0.86 12.53 1.74
C GLN A 156 2.06 11.57 1.84
N ILE A 157 2.42 11.16 3.04
CA ILE A 157 3.51 10.21 3.30
C ILE A 157 3.02 8.77 3.50
N ALA A 158 1.78 8.60 3.93
CA ALA A 158 1.15 7.29 4.08
C ALA A 158 -0.32 7.31 3.67
N GLY A 159 -0.86 6.13 3.40
CA GLY A 159 -2.27 5.97 3.12
C GLY A 159 -2.76 4.57 3.41
N GLY A 160 -3.97 4.47 3.93
CA GLY A 160 -4.56 3.19 4.32
C GLY A 160 -6.07 3.20 4.31
N GLY A 161 -6.64 2.07 4.72
CA GLY A 161 -8.07 1.88 4.85
C GLY A 161 -8.48 0.41 4.76
N THR A 162 -9.78 0.20 4.65
CA THR A 162 -10.42 -1.11 4.66
C THR A 162 -10.87 -1.54 3.27
N TYR A 163 -10.65 -2.81 2.94
CA TYR A 163 -11.08 -3.49 1.72
C TYR A 163 -11.74 -4.83 2.09
N PRO A 164 -12.42 -5.53 1.16
CA PRO A 164 -13.25 -6.69 1.51
C PRO A 164 -12.50 -7.81 2.26
N GLU A 165 -11.23 -8.01 1.93
CA GLU A 165 -10.40 -9.07 2.50
C GLU A 165 -9.71 -8.66 3.82
N GLY A 166 -9.71 -7.38 4.20
CA GLY A 166 -8.91 -6.91 5.34
C GLY A 166 -8.73 -5.40 5.42
N CYS A 167 -7.72 -4.97 6.16
CA CYS A 167 -7.34 -3.57 6.28
C CYS A 167 -5.81 -3.44 6.35
N GLY A 168 -5.31 -2.29 5.93
CA GLY A 168 -3.87 -2.04 5.92
C GLY A 168 -3.51 -0.62 5.50
N TRP A 169 -2.21 -0.38 5.42
CA TRP A 169 -1.65 0.88 4.96
C TRP A 169 -0.27 0.68 4.36
N ALA A 170 0.14 1.67 3.56
CA ALA A 170 1.50 1.78 3.05
C ALA A 170 2.04 3.20 3.25
N ILE A 171 3.30 3.27 3.68
CA ILE A 171 4.15 4.47 3.74
C ILE A 171 4.99 4.52 2.46
N GLY A 172 5.03 5.68 1.81
CA GLY A 172 6.02 5.96 0.78
C GLY A 172 7.35 6.35 1.42
N ILE A 173 8.31 5.43 1.46
CA ILE A 173 9.60 5.62 2.14
C ILE A 173 10.33 6.85 1.61
N ASP A 174 10.29 7.08 0.30
CA ASP A 174 10.93 8.23 -0.32
C ASP A 174 10.40 9.57 0.23
N ARG A 175 9.09 9.66 0.47
CA ARG A 175 8.47 10.86 1.04
C ARG A 175 8.70 10.93 2.54
N LEU A 176 8.72 9.81 3.25
CA LEU A 176 9.06 9.77 4.67
C LEU A 176 10.47 10.34 4.91
N LEU A 177 11.45 9.91 4.10
CA LEU A 177 12.83 10.41 4.19
C LEU A 177 12.91 11.91 3.86
N LEU A 178 12.18 12.36 2.84
CA LEU A 178 12.10 13.78 2.52
C LEU A 178 11.43 14.60 3.63
N ALA A 179 10.40 14.06 4.29
CA ALA A 179 9.73 14.74 5.40
C ALA A 179 10.66 14.91 6.61
N LYS A 180 11.51 13.91 6.87
CA LYS A 180 12.44 13.90 8.00
C LYS A 180 13.66 14.79 7.78
N TYR A 181 14.23 14.77 6.59
CA TYR A 181 15.57 15.32 6.33
C TYR A 181 15.61 16.43 5.27
N GLY A 182 14.52 16.71 4.56
CA GLY A 182 14.48 17.64 3.42
C GLY A 182 13.74 18.93 3.70
#